data_AF-A0A101X7R0-F1
#
_entry.id   AF-A0A101X7R0-F1
#
_cell.length_a   1.000
_cell.length_b   1.000
_cell.length_c   1.000
_cell.angle_alpha   90.00
_cell.angle_beta   90.00
_cell.angle_gamma   90.00
#
_symmetry.space_group_name_H-M   'P 1'
#
loop_
_entity.id
_entity.type
_entity.pdbx_description
1 polymer ?
#
loop_
_entity_poly.entity_id
_entity_poly.type
_entity_poly.pdbx_seq_one_letter_code
_entity_poly.pdbx_strand_id
1 'polypeptide(L)'
;MQDEWGIATAYINSLPKVPMLAIMYGPWVTGEAYVMEVKPPINLIIIMDGAEDSVKEHEAGGLRIVAKIMSPESAFRAVKECDEEFVNAVYSGLFISKNEEFYKRLEDLINRQISAGRLRWDGSRGTWVKAC
;
A
#
# COMPACT_ATOMS: atom_id res chain seq x y z
N MET A 1 7.98 -8.95 22.34
CA MET A 1 7.42 -9.48 21.07
C MET A 1 7.09 -8.26 20.23
N GLN A 2 7.64 -8.12 19.03
CA GLN A 2 7.21 -7.04 18.13
C GLN A 2 5.89 -7.46 17.48
N ASP A 3 4.93 -6.56 17.42
CA ASP A 3 3.69 -6.72 16.66
C ASP A 3 3.95 -6.50 15.16
N GLU A 4 2.92 -6.71 14.33
CA GLU A 4 3.02 -6.55 12.88
C GLU A 4 3.46 -5.13 12.48
N TRP A 5 3.05 -4.12 13.24
CA TRP A 5 3.44 -2.74 13.04
C TRP A 5 4.93 -2.53 13.31
N GLY A 6 5.45 -3.07 14.41
CA GLY A 6 6.86 -3.05 14.77
C GLY A 6 7.72 -3.79 13.74
N ILE A 7 7.25 -4.94 13.26
CA ILE A 7 7.92 -5.72 12.20
C ILE A 7 7.97 -4.93 10.89
N ALA A 8 6.83 -4.37 10.45
CA ALA A 8 6.75 -3.58 9.23
C ALA A 8 7.64 -2.33 9.31
N THR A 9 7.61 -1.62 10.44
CA THR A 9 8.43 -0.43 10.67
C THR A 9 9.92 -0.77 10.66
N ALA A 10 10.32 -1.85 11.32
CA ALA A 10 11.71 -2.32 11.30
C ALA A 10 12.17 -2.68 9.88
N TYR A 11 11.31 -3.33 9.10
CA TYR A 11 11.60 -3.63 7.70
C TYR A 11 11.79 -2.36 6.86
N ILE A 12 10.87 -1.39 6.96
CA ILE A 12 10.99 -0.11 6.25
C ILE A 12 12.27 0.64 6.64
N ASN A 13 12.63 0.65 7.92
CA ASN A 13 13.86 1.28 8.42
C ASN A 13 15.14 0.56 8.00
N SER A 14 15.06 -0.71 7.58
CA SER A 14 16.19 -1.48 7.06
C SER A 14 16.49 -1.21 5.57
N LEU A 15 15.59 -0.51 4.87
CA LEU A 15 15.75 -0.21 3.45
C LEU A 15 16.93 0.74 3.21
N PRO A 16 17.60 0.66 2.05
CA PRO A 16 18.79 1.46 1.77
C PRO A 16 18.51 2.96 1.64
N LYS A 17 17.25 3.35 1.45
CA LYS A 17 16.80 4.75 1.40
C LYS A 17 15.43 4.86 2.07
N VAL A 18 15.15 6.04 2.62
CA VAL A 18 13.82 6.36 3.15
C VAL A 18 12.80 6.36 1.99
N PRO A 19 11.72 5.58 2.05
CA PRO A 19 10.68 5.60 1.03
C PRO A 19 9.95 6.94 0.99
N MET A 20 9.59 7.38 -0.22
CA MET A 20 8.69 8.53 -0.40
C MET A 20 7.30 8.22 0.17
N LEU A 21 6.88 6.97 0.07
CA LEU A 21 5.66 6.46 0.66
C LEU A 21 5.88 5.00 1.04
N ALA A 22 5.41 4.59 2.22
CA ALA A 22 5.33 3.19 2.61
C ALA A 22 3.99 2.97 3.29
N ILE A 23 3.20 2.05 2.74
CA ILE A 23 1.83 1.79 3.16
C ILE A 23 1.71 0.32 3.55
N MET A 24 1.28 0.06 4.78
CA MET A 24 0.76 -1.26 5.17
C MET A 24 -0.71 -1.33 4.82
N TYR A 25 -1.17 -2.44 4.24
CA TYR A 25 -2.57 -2.60 3.81
C TYR A 25 -3.05 -4.04 3.97
N GLY A 26 -4.37 -4.24 3.82
CA GLY A 26 -4.99 -5.55 3.87
C GLY A 26 -5.34 -6.02 5.29
N PRO A 27 -5.40 -7.35 5.53
CA PRO A 27 -6.05 -7.95 6.71
C PRO A 27 -5.56 -7.44 8.07
N TRP A 28 -4.27 -7.10 8.17
CA TRP A 28 -3.66 -6.56 9.38
C TRP A 28 -4.19 -5.16 9.72
N VAL A 29 -4.42 -4.32 8.72
CA VAL A 29 -4.98 -2.97 8.91
C VAL A 29 -6.47 -3.02 9.24
N THR A 30 -7.21 -3.92 8.60
CA THR A 30 -8.64 -4.10 8.84
C THR A 30 -8.96 -4.84 10.15
N GLY A 31 -7.97 -5.43 10.80
CA GLY A 31 -8.12 -6.25 12.01
C GLY A 31 -8.50 -7.71 11.76
N GLU A 32 -8.87 -8.10 10.54
CA GLU A 32 -9.21 -9.47 10.14
C GLU A 32 -8.09 -10.47 10.49
N ALA A 33 -6.82 -10.08 10.34
CA ALA A 33 -5.69 -10.95 10.64
C ALA A 33 -5.68 -11.47 12.09
N TYR A 34 -6.24 -10.71 13.04
CA TYR A 34 -6.27 -11.10 14.46
C TYR A 34 -7.19 -12.28 14.73
N VAL A 35 -8.27 -12.43 13.96
CA VAL A 35 -9.27 -13.50 14.13
C VAL A 35 -9.00 -14.73 13.24
N MET A 36 -8.00 -14.67 12.36
CA MET A 36 -7.61 -15.79 11.50
C MET A 36 -6.74 -16.81 12.24
N GLU A 37 -6.97 -18.10 11.97
CA GLU A 37 -6.14 -19.22 12.46
C GLU A 37 -4.74 -19.20 11.83
N VAL A 38 -4.68 -19.03 10.51
CA VAL A 38 -3.43 -18.88 9.76
C VAL A 38 -3.18 -17.40 9.53
N LYS A 39 -2.10 -16.86 10.09
CA LYS A 39 -1.78 -15.45 9.96
C LYS A 39 -1.38 -15.10 8.52
N PRO A 40 -2.05 -14.12 7.88
CA PRO A 40 -1.71 -13.70 6.52
C PRO A 40 -0.39 -12.92 6.51
N PRO A 41 0.25 -12.74 5.34
CA PRO A 41 1.42 -11.89 5.26
C PRO A 41 1.09 -10.42 5.59
N ILE A 42 2.08 -9.69 6.08
CA ILE A 42 2.06 -8.23 6.15
C ILE A 42 2.29 -7.70 4.74
N ASN A 43 1.27 -7.10 4.14
CA ASN A 43 1.38 -6.55 2.81
C ASN A 43 1.81 -5.09 2.87
N LEU A 44 2.87 -4.76 2.12
CA LEU A 44 3.44 -3.43 2.01
C LEU A 44 3.45 -2.96 0.55
N ILE A 45 3.12 -1.69 0.33
CA ILE A 45 3.46 -0.95 -0.89
C ILE A 45 4.52 0.07 -0.52
N ILE A 46 5.62 0.07 -1.26
CA ILE A 46 6.79 0.90 -0.96
C ILE A 46 7.18 1.65 -2.23
N ILE A 47 7.11 2.98 -2.16
CA ILE A 47 7.45 3.87 -3.27
C ILE A 47 8.79 4.51 -2.98
N MET A 48 9.77 4.24 -3.82
CA MET A 48 11.16 4.67 -3.65
C MET A 48 11.71 5.28 -4.93
N ASP A 49 12.43 6.39 -4.77
CA ASP A 49 13.08 7.05 -5.90
C ASP A 49 14.18 6.19 -6.53
N GLY A 50 14.11 6.03 -7.86
CA GLY A 50 14.99 5.17 -8.65
C GLY A 50 14.84 3.67 -8.39
N ALA A 51 13.73 3.21 -7.80
CA ALA A 51 13.48 1.79 -7.61
C ALA A 51 12.93 1.12 -8.87
N GLU A 52 13.33 -0.13 -9.10
CA GLU A 52 12.70 -1.01 -10.09
C GLU A 52 11.48 -1.69 -9.48
N ASP A 53 10.43 -1.85 -10.30
CA ASP A 53 9.21 -2.53 -9.90
C ASP A 53 9.50 -3.99 -9.56
N SER A 54 9.25 -4.36 -8.32
CA SER A 54 9.54 -5.70 -7.81
C SER A 54 8.63 -6.07 -6.65
N VAL A 55 8.45 -7.37 -6.45
CA VAL A 55 7.82 -7.91 -5.24
C VAL A 55 8.88 -8.68 -4.48
N LYS A 56 9.04 -8.37 -3.20
CA LYS A 56 9.97 -9.04 -2.30
C LYS A 56 9.22 -9.70 -1.16
N GLU A 57 9.62 -10.92 -0.83
CA GLU A 57 9.17 -11.63 0.36
C GLU A 57 10.28 -11.64 1.41
N HIS A 58 9.91 -11.43 2.67
CA HIS A 58 10.83 -11.47 3.81
C HIS A 58 10.14 -12.13 4.99
N GLU A 59 10.89 -12.84 5.84
CA GLU A 59 10.36 -13.43 7.06
C GLU A 59 10.98 -12.73 8.26
N ALA A 60 10.14 -12.18 9.14
CA ALA A 60 10.56 -11.46 10.33
C ALA A 60 9.56 -11.66 11.47
N GLY A 61 10.06 -11.99 12.66
CA GLY A 61 9.20 -12.17 13.85
C GLY A 61 8.16 -13.30 13.72
N GLY A 62 8.41 -14.30 12.87
CA GLY A 62 7.46 -15.38 12.60
C GLY A 62 6.31 -15.00 11.66
N LEU A 63 6.36 -13.80 11.07
CA LEU A 63 5.43 -13.33 10.05
C LEU A 63 6.15 -13.15 8.71
N ARG A 64 5.42 -13.40 7.63
CA ARG A 64 5.88 -13.11 6.27
C ARG A 64 5.49 -11.70 5.89
N ILE A 65 6.42 -10.94 5.32
CA ILE A 65 6.21 -9.63 4.70
C ILE A 65 6.20 -9.83 3.18
N VAL A 66 5.22 -9.26 2.51
CA VAL A 66 5.15 -9.17 1.04
C VAL A 66 5.20 -7.69 0.68
N ALA A 67 6.32 -7.24 0.11
CA ALA A 67 6.58 -5.85 -0.20
C ALA A 67 6.57 -5.62 -1.72
N LYS A 68 5.59 -4.87 -2.22
CA LYS A 68 5.51 -4.36 -3.59
C LYS A 68 6.30 -3.06 -3.65
N ILE A 69 7.49 -3.11 -4.20
CA ILE A 69 8.38 -1.96 -4.38
C ILE A 69 8.14 -1.40 -5.78
N MET A 70 7.97 -0.08 -5.88
CA MET A 70 7.77 0.58 -7.17
C MET A 70 8.38 1.97 -7.21
N SER A 71 8.62 2.46 -8.42
CA SER A 71 9.04 3.84 -8.64
C SER A 71 7.85 4.83 -8.49
N PRO A 72 8.10 6.13 -8.28
CA PRO A 72 7.08 7.16 -8.35
C PRO A 72 6.26 7.14 -9.65
N GLU A 73 6.93 6.92 -10.78
CA GLU A 73 6.31 6.84 -12.11
C GLU A 73 5.36 5.65 -12.22
N SER A 74 5.75 4.49 -11.69
CA SER A 74 4.92 3.30 -11.65
C SER A 74 3.73 3.47 -10.71
N ALA A 75 3.89 4.13 -9.57
CA ALA A 75 2.78 4.49 -8.69
C ALA A 75 1.75 5.41 -9.40
N PHE A 76 2.22 6.45 -10.10
CA PHE A 76 1.32 7.30 -10.89
C PHE A 76 0.65 6.54 -12.04
N ARG A 77 1.35 5.58 -12.66
CA ARG A 77 0.78 4.71 -13.69
C ARG A 77 -0.33 3.83 -13.11
N ALA A 78 -0.11 3.19 -11.96
CA ALA A 78 -1.12 2.37 -11.28
C ALA A 78 -2.41 3.17 -11.03
N VAL A 79 -2.30 4.42 -10.56
CA VAL A 79 -3.47 5.31 -10.41
C VAL A 79 -4.15 5.58 -11.76
N LYS A 80 -3.39 5.90 -12.82
CA LYS A 80 -3.95 6.15 -14.16
C LYS A 80 -4.64 4.93 -14.76
N GLU A 81 -4.20 3.74 -14.41
CA GLU A 81 -4.78 2.46 -14.85
C GLU A 81 -5.97 2.03 -13.98
N CYS A 82 -6.21 2.78 -12.89
CA CYS A 82 -7.23 2.51 -11.87
C CYS A 82 -6.99 1.14 -11.20
N ASP A 83 -5.73 0.85 -10.86
CA ASP A 83 -5.35 -0.32 -10.08
C ASP A 83 -6.06 -0.28 -8.71
N GLU A 84 -7.03 -1.18 -8.52
CA GLU A 84 -7.90 -1.19 -7.35
C GLU A 84 -7.12 -1.49 -6.06
N GLU A 85 -6.15 -2.40 -6.10
CA GLU A 85 -5.33 -2.75 -4.94
C GLU A 85 -4.56 -1.53 -4.46
N PHE A 86 -3.88 -0.83 -5.38
CA PHE A 86 -3.09 0.35 -5.08
C PHE A 86 -3.97 1.50 -4.58
N VAL A 87 -5.07 1.80 -5.28
CA VAL A 87 -5.99 2.89 -4.88
C VAL A 87 -6.58 2.63 -3.48
N ASN A 88 -7.03 1.41 -3.21
CA ASN A 88 -7.58 1.08 -1.90
C ASN A 88 -6.50 1.07 -0.82
N ALA A 89 -5.27 0.64 -1.10
CA ALA A 89 -4.17 0.74 -0.16
C ALA A 89 -3.88 2.21 0.21
N VAL A 90 -3.91 3.14 -0.75
CA VAL A 90 -3.72 4.58 -0.47
C VAL A 90 -4.82 5.14 0.45
N TYR A 91 -6.07 4.70 0.32
CA TYR A 91 -7.17 5.20 1.15
C TYR A 91 -7.36 4.50 2.50
N SER A 92 -7.11 3.19 2.55
CA SER A 92 -7.43 2.35 3.72
C SER A 92 -6.20 1.86 4.47
N GLY A 93 -5.01 2.03 3.91
CA GLY A 93 -3.77 1.58 4.51
C GLY A 93 -3.27 2.45 5.65
N LEU A 94 -2.34 1.91 6.43
CA LEU A 94 -1.60 2.63 7.45
C LEU A 94 -0.24 3.07 6.90
N PHE A 95 0.04 4.37 6.99
CA PHE A 95 1.28 4.94 6.49
C PHE A 95 2.42 4.78 7.50
N ILE A 96 3.47 4.08 7.10
CA ILE A 96 4.72 3.93 7.87
C ILE A 96 5.69 5.06 7.53
N SER A 97 5.76 5.43 6.25
CA SER A 97 6.48 6.61 5.75
C SER A 97 5.57 7.37 4.79
N LYS A 98 5.53 8.70 4.92
CA LYS A 98 4.67 9.55 4.09
C LYS A 98 5.31 10.90 3.82
N ASN A 99 5.85 11.06 2.62
CA ASN A 99 6.14 12.37 2.07
C ASN A 99 4.83 13.06 1.67
N GLU A 100 4.45 14.10 2.40
CA GLU A 100 3.15 14.78 2.25
C GLU A 100 2.95 15.40 0.85
N GLU A 101 4.00 15.96 0.24
CA GLU A 101 3.90 16.54 -1.11
C GLU A 101 3.63 15.48 -2.16
N PHE A 102 4.37 14.36 -2.09
CA PHE A 102 4.18 13.22 -2.99
C PHE A 102 2.81 12.56 -2.79
N TYR A 103 2.40 12.35 -1.54
CA TYR A 103 1.08 11.82 -1.20
C TYR A 103 -0.03 12.71 -1.77
N LYS A 104 0.04 14.03 -1.58
CA LYS A 104 -0.96 14.96 -2.11
C LYS A 104 -1.08 14.88 -3.64
N ARG A 105 0.05 14.74 -4.34
CA ARG A 105 0.06 14.55 -5.80
C ARG A 105 -0.61 13.24 -6.23
N LEU A 106 -0.41 12.16 -5.47
CA LEU A 106 -1.10 10.88 -5.72
C LEU A 106 -2.61 11.01 -5.44
N GLU A 107 -2.99 11.59 -4.32
CA GLU A 107 -4.38 11.81 -3.92
C GLU A 107 -5.13 12.68 -4.94
N ASP A 108 -4.53 13.78 -5.39
CA ASP A 108 -5.07 14.64 -6.45
C ASP A 108 -5.30 13.85 -7.75
N LEU A 109 -4.38 12.94 -8.10
CA LEU A 109 -4.50 12.12 -9.30
C LEU A 109 -5.62 11.08 -9.17
N ILE A 110 -5.79 10.47 -8.00
CA ILE A 110 -6.88 9.54 -7.70
C ILE A 110 -8.22 10.28 -7.76
N ASN A 111 -8.33 11.46 -7.15
CA ASN A 111 -9.53 12.30 -7.19
C ASN A 111 -9.91 12.71 -8.61
N ARG A 112 -8.93 12.92 -9.51
CA ARG A 112 -9.19 13.12 -10.94
C ARG A 112 -9.75 11.88 -11.62
N GLN A 113 -9.31 10.67 -11.26
CA GLN A 113 -9.90 9.43 -11.81
C GLN A 113 -11.34 9.24 -11.33
N ILE A 114 -11.63 9.57 -10.06
CA ILE A 114 -12.98 9.55 -9.50
C ILE A 114 -13.88 10.56 -10.21
N SER A 115 -13.42 11.81 -10.35
CA SER A 115 -14.16 12.87 -11.04
C SER A 115 -14.41 12.56 -12.52
N ALA A 116 -13.50 11.84 -13.16
CA ALA A 116 -13.64 11.37 -14.54
C ALA A 116 -14.57 10.14 -14.67
N GLY A 117 -15.14 9.65 -13.57
CA GLY A 117 -16.02 8.47 -13.55
C GLY A 117 -15.30 7.15 -13.81
N ARG A 118 -13.97 7.10 -13.72
CA ARG A 118 -13.16 5.89 -13.97
C ARG A 118 -13.03 5.00 -12.73
N LEU A 119 -13.30 5.54 -11.55
CA LEU A 119 -13.39 4.83 -10.28
C LEU A 119 -14.78 5.04 -9.68
N ARG A 120 -15.38 3.97 -9.16
CA ARG A 120 -16.68 3.97 -8.48
C ARG A 120 -16.54 3.37 -7.10
N TRP A 121 -17.22 3.93 -6.11
CA TRP A 121 -17.31 3.33 -4.78
C TRP A 121 -18.25 2.13 -4.79
N ASP A 122 -17.76 0.96 -4.40
CA ASP A 122 -18.57 -0.22 -4.11
C ASP A 122 -18.88 -0.26 -2.61
N GLY A 123 -20.07 0.21 -2.23
CA GLY A 123 -20.51 0.27 -0.84
C GLY A 123 -20.70 -1.10 -0.18
N SER A 124 -20.87 -2.18 -0.95
CA SER A 124 -21.00 -3.53 -0.38
C SER A 124 -19.67 -4.09 0.07
N ARG A 125 -18.58 -3.70 -0.61
CA ARG A 125 -17.21 -4.10 -0.32
C ARG A 125 -16.45 -3.08 0.51
N GLY A 126 -16.93 -1.84 0.56
CA GLY A 126 -16.21 -0.73 1.18
C GLY A 126 -14.91 -0.39 0.44
N THR A 127 -14.91 -0.51 -0.89
CA THR A 127 -13.71 -0.33 -1.72
C THR A 127 -14.00 0.47 -2.98
N TRP A 128 -13.01 1.20 -3.49
CA TRP A 128 -13.02 1.75 -4.83
C TRP A 128 -12.78 0.65 -5.87
N VAL A 129 -13.62 0.60 -6.89
CA VAL A 129 -13.50 -0.34 -8.02
C VAL A 129 -13.40 0.43 -9.33
N LYS A 130 -12.77 -0.15 -10.33
CA LYS A 130 -12.70 0.39 -11.67
C LYS A 130 -14.10 0.42 -12.27
N ALA A 131 -14.49 1.56 -12.83
CA ALA A 131 -15.75 1.67 -13.57
C ALA A 131 -15.62 0.89 -14.89
N CYS A 132 -16.58 0.01 -15.16
CA CYS A 132 -16.69 -0.74 -16.41
C CYS A 132 -17.23 0.14 -17.54
#